data_AF-A0A7G9YBF4-F1
#
_entry.id   AF-A0A7G9YBF4-F1
#
_cell.length_a   1.000
_cell.length_b   1.000
_cell.length_c   1.000
_cell.angle_alpha   90.00
_cell.angle_beta   90.00
_cell.angle_gamma   90.00
#
_symmetry.space_group_name_H-M   'P 1'
#
loop_
_entity.id
_entity.type
_entity.pdbx_description
1 polymer ?
#
loop_
_entity_poly.entity_id
_entity_poly.type
_entity_poly.pdbx_seq_one_letter_code
_entity_poly.pdbx_strand_id
1 'polypeptide(L)'
;MFGCWASTRIIPNTINEFPYFSFIFGDMHPHVISIPFQLLALTLILNTCKYKHKPTNRETAAEMILLALAIGALFLINAWDYPAYLFLFIIAVLIRQYYIARIRDALMPIMVVSILSILLYAPFYMDFQGTGASGIGIGIVQQQTSLLNFVEIFALFLFLMFSFLFLHSNFDRRYTIALIPITLLSLLIFQTLLIIIPMILLCVHLFRYGIKEVERTEREEEAEKTENSRFVLILILTGALLALFCEVFYLDDNLGAPNERMNTVFKLYLQIWILWGIASGYCIYPIKSVLKRISHTVGTGWKVLFCILLISCCIYPFTATSELIGFHHNPPTLNGIAYLDRSDGADRGDYLAIMWIRREIAGTPVIVEAPGNCYSTDSRISAFTGLPAIIGWRGHELMWRGQDSWCKISTRIDAVNTIYGTQSTQLAIDLLNKYNISYIYIGSTERARYGRGVDKFEDEDYFECVYLGRSRIYRVKRCS
;
A
#
# COMPACT_ATOMS: atom_id res chain seq x y z
N MET A 1 -13.96 -4.85 -23.11
CA MET A 1 -13.77 -4.78 -21.65
C MET A 1 -12.53 -3.94 -21.39
N PHE A 2 -12.68 -2.79 -20.75
CA PHE A 2 -11.53 -2.13 -20.13
C PHE A 2 -11.07 -3.06 -19.01
N GLY A 3 -9.83 -3.56 -19.05
CA GLY A 3 -9.36 -4.44 -17.98
C GLY A 3 -9.12 -3.63 -16.72
N CYS A 4 -10.02 -3.71 -15.73
CA CYS A 4 -9.87 -3.04 -14.42
C CYS A 4 -8.46 -3.24 -13.83
N TRP A 5 -7.90 -4.44 -14.00
CA TRP A 5 -6.56 -4.82 -13.56
C TRP A 5 -5.42 -4.25 -14.40
N ALA A 6 -5.62 -4.06 -15.70
CA ALA A 6 -4.57 -3.61 -16.62
C ALA A 6 -4.02 -2.24 -16.21
N SER A 7 -4.88 -1.35 -15.70
CA SER A 7 -4.49 -0.01 -15.23
C SER A 7 -3.58 -0.02 -13.99
N THR A 8 -3.44 -1.16 -13.31
CA THR A 8 -2.58 -1.32 -12.11
C THR A 8 -1.35 -2.19 -12.38
N ARG A 9 -1.14 -2.58 -13.64
CA ARG A 9 -0.04 -3.44 -14.13
C ARG A 9 0.62 -2.81 -15.35
N ILE A 10 0.70 -1.49 -15.37
CA ILE A 10 1.29 -0.70 -16.46
C ILE A 10 2.81 -0.96 -16.50
N ILE A 11 3.45 -1.01 -15.32
CA ILE A 11 4.87 -1.33 -15.20
C ILE A 11 5.04 -2.86 -15.11
N PRO A 12 5.74 -3.50 -16.06
CA PRO A 12 5.94 -4.95 -16.07
C PRO A 12 6.55 -5.47 -14.75
N ASN A 13 6.12 -6.66 -14.31
CA ASN A 13 6.60 -7.34 -13.10
C ASN A 13 6.45 -6.52 -11.81
N THR A 14 5.55 -5.53 -11.81
CA THR A 14 5.23 -4.73 -10.62
C THR A 14 3.73 -4.51 -10.48
N ILE A 15 3.35 -3.86 -9.38
CA ILE A 15 1.99 -3.43 -9.08
C ILE A 15 2.04 -1.92 -8.89
N ASN A 16 1.22 -1.18 -9.64
CA ASN A 16 1.14 0.29 -9.55
C ASN A 16 -0.28 0.75 -9.21
N GLU A 17 -0.76 0.40 -8.02
CA GLU A 17 -2.09 0.83 -7.57
C GLU A 17 -2.17 2.34 -7.30
N PHE A 18 -3.39 2.86 -7.39
CA PHE A 18 -3.75 4.24 -7.08
C PHE A 18 -5.00 4.24 -6.19
N PRO A 19 -5.24 5.29 -5.38
CA PRO A 19 -6.23 5.24 -4.29
C PRO A 19 -7.61 4.75 -4.74
N TYR A 20 -8.12 5.25 -5.86
CA TYR A 20 -9.45 4.86 -6.34
C TYR A 20 -9.58 3.36 -6.59
N PHE A 21 -8.56 2.74 -7.22
CA PHE A 21 -8.54 1.30 -7.45
C PHE A 21 -8.58 0.51 -6.13
N SER A 22 -7.70 0.85 -5.18
CA SER A 22 -7.61 0.09 -3.94
C SER A 22 -8.89 0.21 -3.09
N PHE A 23 -9.53 1.38 -3.09
CA PHE A 23 -10.83 1.58 -2.43
C PHE A 23 -11.96 0.80 -3.09
N ILE A 24 -12.05 0.83 -4.44
CA ILE A 24 -13.15 0.14 -5.13
C ILE A 24 -12.98 -1.38 -5.12
N PHE A 25 -11.74 -1.86 -5.17
CA PHE A 25 -11.42 -3.27 -5.06
C PHE A 25 -11.74 -3.83 -3.65
N GLY A 26 -11.87 -2.96 -2.64
CA GLY A 26 -12.22 -3.35 -1.28
C GLY A 26 -11.07 -3.99 -0.52
N ASP A 27 -9.85 -3.78 -1.00
CA ASP A 27 -8.66 -4.43 -0.51
C ASP A 27 -7.96 -3.53 0.51
N MET A 28 -8.26 -3.79 1.79
CA MET A 28 -7.74 -3.03 2.92
C MET A 28 -6.29 -3.42 3.23
N HIS A 29 -5.42 -3.30 2.24
CA HIS A 29 -3.98 -3.44 2.46
C HIS A 29 -3.46 -2.36 3.43
N PRO A 30 -2.33 -2.64 4.12
CA PRO A 30 -1.63 -1.69 4.97
C PRO A 30 -1.49 -0.26 4.42
N HIS A 31 -1.09 -0.11 3.14
CA HIS A 31 -0.89 1.20 2.50
C HIS A 31 -2.19 1.97 2.23
N VAL A 32 -3.33 1.28 2.21
CA VAL A 32 -4.66 1.89 2.08
C VAL A 32 -5.17 2.33 3.46
N ILE A 33 -5.04 1.46 4.46
CA ILE A 33 -5.43 1.75 5.85
C ILE A 33 -4.61 2.92 6.41
N SER A 34 -3.37 3.11 5.97
CA SER A 34 -2.51 4.18 6.45
C SER A 34 -2.86 5.57 5.90
N ILE A 35 -3.66 5.69 4.83
CA ILE A 35 -3.96 6.98 4.18
C ILE A 35 -4.46 8.06 5.17
N PRO A 36 -5.42 7.80 6.09
CA PRO A 36 -5.85 8.81 7.05
C PRO A 36 -4.73 9.29 7.99
N PHE A 37 -3.81 8.39 8.37
CA PHE A 37 -2.67 8.70 9.24
C PHE A 37 -1.57 9.44 8.49
N GLN A 38 -1.38 9.11 7.21
CA GLN A 38 -0.54 9.87 6.28
C GLN A 38 -1.03 11.32 6.17
N LEU A 39 -2.34 11.53 5.99
CA LEU A 39 -2.93 12.88 5.94
C LEU A 39 -2.76 13.63 7.27
N LEU A 40 -2.94 12.97 8.42
CA LEU A 40 -2.66 13.55 9.73
C LEU A 40 -1.20 14.02 9.84
N ALA A 41 -0.24 13.18 9.44
CA ALA A 41 1.17 13.53 9.43
C ALA A 41 1.44 14.74 8.51
N LEU A 42 0.88 14.77 7.29
CA LEU A 42 1.02 15.93 6.38
C LEU A 42 0.48 17.22 6.99
N THR A 43 -0.68 17.17 7.64
CA THR A 43 -1.28 18.35 8.28
C THR A 43 -0.41 18.86 9.42
N LEU A 44 0.15 17.98 10.25
CA LEU A 44 1.06 18.37 11.34
C LEU A 44 2.37 18.95 10.78
N ILE A 45 2.93 18.36 9.73
CA ILE A 45 4.13 18.89 9.07
C ILE A 45 3.85 20.26 8.42
N LEU A 46 2.69 20.43 7.78
CA LEU A 46 2.26 21.73 7.26
C LEU A 46 2.15 22.76 8.37
N ASN A 47 1.58 22.40 9.52
CA ASN A 47 1.50 23.28 10.69
C ASN A 47 2.90 23.73 11.14
N THR A 48 3.88 22.82 11.12
CA THR A 48 5.27 23.16 11.42
C THR A 48 5.84 24.21 10.45
N CYS A 49 5.36 24.28 9.21
CA CYS A 49 5.78 25.28 8.23
C CYS A 49 5.06 26.65 8.36
N LYS A 50 3.95 26.76 9.09
CA LYS A 50 3.03 27.92 9.08
C LYS A 50 3.11 28.88 10.28
N TYR A 51 4.18 28.86 11.08
CA TYR A 51 4.25 29.67 12.30
C TYR A 51 4.34 31.18 12.04
N LYS A 52 3.20 31.88 12.12
CA LYS A 52 3.10 33.35 12.08
C LYS A 52 3.59 34.03 13.37
N HIS A 53 3.52 33.32 14.50
CA HIS A 53 4.01 33.78 15.81
C HIS A 53 4.98 32.76 16.42
N LYS A 54 5.87 33.24 17.31
CA LYS A 54 6.80 32.37 18.02
C LYS A 54 6.00 31.46 18.97
N PRO A 55 5.96 30.13 18.74
CA PRO A 55 5.18 29.24 19.59
C PRO A 55 5.71 29.26 21.02
N THR A 56 4.82 29.04 21.98
CA THR A 56 5.22 28.77 23.36
C THR A 56 5.95 27.42 23.44
N ASN A 57 6.76 27.23 24.48
CA ASN A 57 7.44 25.95 24.70
C ASN A 57 6.47 24.77 24.82
N ARG A 58 5.26 25.01 25.35
CA ARG A 58 4.21 23.98 25.49
C ARG A 58 3.63 23.58 24.13
N GLU A 59 3.32 24.55 23.27
CA GLU A 59 2.82 24.28 21.92
C GLU A 59 3.86 23.56 21.08
N THR A 60 5.12 23.97 21.16
CA THR A 60 6.23 23.30 20.45
C THR A 60 6.40 21.86 20.94
N ALA A 61 6.35 21.62 22.25
CA ALA A 61 6.43 20.27 22.80
C ALA A 61 5.24 19.41 22.38
N ALA A 62 4.01 19.95 22.44
CA ALA A 62 2.82 19.24 22.02
C ALA A 62 2.86 18.88 20.53
N GLU A 63 3.27 19.81 19.66
CA GLU A 63 3.44 19.55 18.23
C GLU A 63 4.48 18.45 17.98
N MET A 64 5.65 18.50 18.64
CA MET A 64 6.68 17.46 18.50
C MET A 64 6.19 16.08 18.95
N ILE A 65 5.44 16.01 20.05
CA ILE A 65 4.86 14.75 20.54
C ILE A 65 3.82 14.22 19.54
N LEU A 66 2.93 15.07 19.04
CA LEU A 66 1.91 14.68 18.07
C LEU A 66 2.53 14.24 16.75
N LEU A 67 3.57 14.93 16.26
CA LEU A 67 4.34 14.52 15.08
C LEU A 67 5.02 13.17 15.30
N ALA A 68 5.67 12.98 16.45
CA ALA A 68 6.33 11.73 16.78
C ALA A 68 5.35 10.56 16.87
N LEU A 69 4.18 10.78 17.48
CA LEU A 69 3.07 9.80 17.50
C LEU A 69 2.59 9.49 16.09
N ALA A 70 2.25 10.51 15.30
CA ALA A 70 1.70 10.34 13.96
C ALA A 70 2.69 9.64 13.01
N ILE A 71 3.95 10.09 12.97
CA ILE A 71 4.98 9.48 12.14
C ILE A 71 5.33 8.08 12.65
N GLY A 72 5.52 7.90 13.96
CA GLY A 72 5.84 6.58 14.55
C GLY A 72 4.77 5.52 14.28
N ALA A 73 3.50 5.88 14.37
CA ALA A 73 2.37 4.98 14.06
C ALA A 73 2.45 4.42 12.64
N LEU A 74 2.97 5.18 11.68
CA LEU A 74 3.07 4.76 10.29
C LEU A 74 3.89 3.49 10.13
N PHE A 75 4.92 3.25 10.96
CA PHE A 75 5.70 2.01 10.86
C PHE A 75 4.84 0.76 11.16
N LEU A 76 3.97 0.87 12.17
CA LEU A 76 3.12 -0.23 12.63
C LEU A 76 1.98 -0.51 11.64
N ILE A 77 1.47 0.53 10.97
CA ILE A 77 0.39 0.39 10.00
C ILE A 77 0.95 -0.07 8.67
N ASN A 78 1.94 0.66 8.12
CA ASN A 78 2.63 0.33 6.88
C ASN A 78 4.08 0.81 6.95
N ALA A 79 5.01 -0.12 7.18
CA ALA A 79 6.43 0.15 7.42
C ALA A 79 7.10 1.08 6.38
N TRP A 80 6.60 1.13 5.14
CA TRP A 80 7.12 1.98 4.07
C TRP A 80 6.77 3.47 4.22
N ASP A 81 5.70 3.79 4.94
CA ASP A 81 5.28 5.17 5.18
C ASP A 81 6.20 5.84 6.20
N TYR A 82 6.67 5.13 7.23
CA TYR A 82 7.55 5.70 8.25
C TYR A 82 8.78 6.45 7.69
N PRO A 83 9.68 5.81 6.90
CA PRO A 83 10.86 6.50 6.39
C PRO A 83 10.49 7.63 5.41
N ALA A 84 9.44 7.48 4.61
CA ALA A 84 9.01 8.50 3.65
C ALA A 84 8.51 9.77 4.36
N TYR A 85 7.68 9.63 5.38
CA TYR A 85 7.12 10.76 6.12
C TYR A 85 8.10 11.37 7.12
N LEU A 86 9.01 10.58 7.69
CA LEU A 86 10.12 11.11 8.47
C LEU A 86 11.07 11.94 7.59
N PHE A 87 11.36 11.46 6.38
CA PHE A 87 12.16 12.20 5.41
C PHE A 87 11.47 13.50 4.95
N LEU A 88 10.16 13.45 4.69
CA LEU A 88 9.36 14.64 4.38
C LEU A 88 9.42 15.67 5.52
N PHE A 89 9.27 15.23 6.77
CA PHE A 89 9.41 16.09 7.95
C PHE A 89 10.80 16.73 8.05
N ILE A 90 11.86 15.94 7.84
CA ILE A 90 13.24 16.45 7.85
C ILE A 90 13.42 17.55 6.79
N ILE A 91 12.98 17.30 5.55
CA ILE A 91 13.04 18.29 4.46
C ILE A 91 12.27 19.56 4.86
N ALA A 92 11.06 19.41 5.41
CA ALA A 92 10.22 20.53 5.80
C ALA A 92 10.88 21.42 6.88
N VAL A 93 11.46 20.80 7.90
CA VAL A 93 12.19 21.53 8.96
C VAL A 93 13.45 22.18 8.41
N LEU A 94 14.24 21.49 7.59
CA LEU A 94 15.46 22.07 7.00
C LEU A 94 15.14 23.29 6.14
N ILE A 95 14.12 23.20 5.28
CA ILE A 95 13.69 24.32 4.41
C ILE A 95 13.13 25.46 5.25
N ARG A 96 12.30 25.16 6.26
CA ARG A 96 11.82 26.19 7.19
C ARG A 96 13.01 26.94 7.80
N GLN A 97 13.95 26.22 8.41
CA GLN A 97 15.08 26.83 9.10
C GLN A 97 16.03 27.57 8.16
N TYR A 98 16.17 27.13 6.90
CA TYR A 98 16.90 27.87 5.88
C TYR A 98 16.33 29.29 5.65
N TYR A 99 15.02 29.48 5.77
CA TYR A 99 14.38 30.79 5.53
C TYR A 99 14.21 31.65 6.78
N ILE A 100 13.97 31.04 7.95
CA ILE A 100 13.58 31.81 9.15
C ILE A 100 14.68 31.89 10.22
N ALA A 101 15.68 31.00 10.19
CA ALA A 101 16.67 30.85 11.25
C ALA A 101 18.01 30.30 10.73
N ARG A 102 18.79 29.65 11.59
CA ARG A 102 20.01 28.95 11.18
C ARG A 102 19.67 27.48 10.94
N ILE A 103 20.24 26.89 9.89
CA ILE A 103 20.01 25.47 9.57
C ILE A 103 20.35 24.52 10.72
N ARG A 104 21.34 24.87 11.57
CA ARG A 104 21.69 24.09 12.77
C ARG A 104 20.56 23.97 13.79
N ASP A 105 19.63 24.93 13.79
CA ASP A 105 18.48 24.94 14.70
C ASP A 105 17.40 23.94 14.23
N ALA A 106 17.58 23.29 13.06
CA ALA A 106 16.79 22.14 12.61
C ALA A 106 17.13 20.85 13.37
N LEU A 107 18.34 20.76 13.95
CA LEU A 107 18.84 19.50 14.50
C LEU A 107 17.98 19.04 15.69
N MET A 108 17.63 19.94 16.60
CA MET A 108 16.82 19.60 17.78
C MET A 108 15.43 19.05 17.42
N PRO A 109 14.58 19.73 16.63
CA PRO A 109 13.28 19.17 16.23
C PRO A 109 13.42 17.84 15.49
N ILE A 110 14.40 17.70 14.60
CA ILE A 110 14.65 16.46 13.87
C ILE A 110 14.99 15.33 14.82
N MET A 111 15.93 15.54 15.75
CA MET A 111 16.34 14.52 16.72
C MET A 111 15.19 14.15 17.66
N VAL A 112 14.47 15.14 18.20
CA VAL A 112 13.36 14.89 19.14
C VAL A 112 12.28 14.06 18.48
N VAL A 113 11.80 14.47 17.30
CA VAL A 113 10.72 13.72 16.61
C VAL A 113 11.20 12.34 16.18
N SER A 114 12.41 12.21 15.61
CA SER A 114 12.97 10.91 15.19
C SER A 114 13.17 9.92 16.34
N ILE A 115 13.66 10.40 17.49
CA ILE A 115 13.88 9.55 18.67
C ILE A 115 12.53 9.20 19.29
N LEU A 116 11.66 10.18 19.48
CA LEU A 116 10.39 9.99 20.14
C LEU A 116 9.44 9.11 19.31
N SER A 117 9.49 9.19 17.97
CA SER A 117 8.69 8.33 17.07
C SER A 117 9.05 6.85 17.18
N ILE A 118 10.24 6.53 17.68
CA ILE A 118 10.66 5.15 17.98
C ILE A 118 10.32 4.82 19.44
N LEU A 119 10.70 5.69 20.39
CA LEU A 119 10.54 5.43 21.82
C LEU A 119 9.09 5.23 22.24
N LEU A 120 8.14 6.00 21.68
CA LEU A 120 6.72 5.86 21.99
C LEU A 120 6.14 4.50 21.58
N TYR A 121 6.79 3.82 20.63
CA TYR A 121 6.41 2.49 20.15
C TYR A 121 7.43 1.42 20.53
N ALA A 122 8.34 1.70 21.47
CA ALA A 122 9.37 0.76 21.91
C ALA A 122 8.82 -0.62 22.33
N PRO A 123 7.66 -0.73 23.05
CA PRO A 123 7.10 -2.05 23.38
C PRO A 123 6.80 -2.90 22.14
N PHE A 124 6.33 -2.29 21.06
CA PHE A 124 6.11 -3.00 19.80
C PHE A 124 7.43 -3.50 19.20
N TYR A 125 8.45 -2.65 19.13
CA TYR A 125 9.75 -3.02 18.55
C TYR A 125 10.49 -4.11 19.33
N MET A 126 10.28 -4.21 20.63
CA MET A 126 10.93 -5.23 21.47
C MET A 126 10.43 -6.65 21.14
N ASP A 127 9.16 -6.79 20.76
CA ASP A 127 8.53 -8.10 20.47
C ASP A 127 8.35 -8.36 18.97
N PHE A 128 8.53 -7.35 18.12
CA PHE A 128 8.29 -7.45 16.68
C PHE A 128 9.30 -8.37 15.98
N GLN A 129 8.78 -9.42 15.33
CA GLN A 129 9.56 -10.34 14.50
C GLN A 129 9.28 -10.07 13.01
N GLY A 130 10.04 -9.15 12.42
CA GLY A 130 9.88 -8.71 11.03
C GLY A 130 10.50 -9.65 9.98
N THR A 131 10.01 -10.89 9.86
CA THR A 131 10.55 -11.87 8.89
C THR A 131 10.13 -11.63 7.44
N GLY A 132 9.20 -10.71 7.17
CA GLY A 132 8.75 -10.36 5.81
C GLY A 132 9.75 -9.51 5.01
N ALA A 133 10.72 -8.87 5.68
CA ALA A 133 11.82 -8.13 5.09
C ALA A 133 13.17 -8.82 5.42
N SER A 134 13.20 -10.15 5.29
CA SER A 134 14.36 -11.00 5.61
C SER A 134 15.43 -11.04 4.51
N GLY A 135 15.34 -10.18 3.49
CA GLY A 135 16.37 -10.08 2.45
C GLY A 135 17.67 -9.45 2.95
N ILE A 136 18.64 -9.28 2.05
CA ILE A 136 19.98 -8.72 2.34
C ILE A 136 19.90 -7.21 2.71
N GLY A 137 18.71 -6.59 2.61
CA GLY A 137 18.44 -5.19 2.90
C GLY A 137 18.00 -4.46 1.65
N ILE A 138 18.83 -3.54 1.15
CA ILE A 138 18.52 -2.73 -0.04
C ILE A 138 19.23 -3.33 -1.26
N GLY A 139 18.46 -3.71 -2.28
CA GLY A 139 18.94 -4.16 -3.59
C GLY A 139 19.00 -3.04 -4.62
N ILE A 140 19.68 -3.29 -5.75
CA ILE A 140 19.80 -2.36 -6.89
C ILE A 140 18.89 -2.82 -8.03
N VAL A 141 18.01 -1.94 -8.49
CA VAL A 141 17.05 -2.20 -9.57
C VAL A 141 17.78 -2.48 -10.88
N GLN A 142 17.46 -3.61 -11.51
CA GLN A 142 18.01 -4.00 -12.82
C GLN A 142 17.10 -3.61 -14.00
N GLN A 143 15.79 -3.50 -13.77
CA GLN A 143 14.82 -3.14 -14.80
C GLN A 143 14.07 -1.87 -14.41
N GLN A 144 14.39 -0.78 -15.10
CA GLN A 144 13.80 0.54 -14.86
C GLN A 144 12.43 0.69 -15.52
N THR A 145 11.67 1.67 -15.05
CA THR A 145 10.39 2.03 -15.64
C THR A 145 10.62 2.74 -16.98
N SER A 146 9.84 2.41 -18.00
CA SER A 146 9.86 3.16 -19.26
C SER A 146 9.28 4.57 -19.06
N LEU A 147 9.74 5.54 -19.85
CA LEU A 147 9.19 6.91 -19.77
C LEU A 147 7.68 6.93 -20.01
N LEU A 148 7.21 6.14 -20.98
CA LEU A 148 5.80 6.07 -21.35
C LEU A 148 4.95 5.59 -20.16
N ASN A 149 5.37 4.52 -19.49
CA ASN A 149 4.64 3.96 -18.35
C ASN A 149 4.60 4.94 -17.18
N PHE A 150 5.71 5.65 -16.92
CA PHE A 150 5.76 6.66 -15.87
C PHE A 150 4.83 7.84 -16.16
N VAL A 151 4.81 8.31 -17.40
CA VAL A 151 3.89 9.37 -17.84
C VAL A 151 2.45 8.88 -17.81
N GLU A 152 2.16 7.65 -18.24
CA GLU A 152 0.81 7.10 -18.22
C GLU A 152 0.20 7.09 -16.82
N ILE A 153 1.00 6.76 -15.80
CA ILE A 153 0.57 6.77 -14.41
C ILE A 153 0.39 8.20 -13.87
N PHE A 154 1.32 9.12 -14.15
CA PHE A 154 1.38 10.42 -13.47
C PHE A 154 1.08 11.64 -14.34
N ALA A 155 0.61 11.48 -15.58
CA ALA A 155 0.51 12.54 -16.59
C ALA A 155 -0.17 13.82 -16.09
N LEU A 156 -1.33 13.70 -15.45
CA LEU A 156 -2.10 14.84 -14.96
C LEU A 156 -1.32 15.61 -13.88
N PHE A 157 -0.70 14.89 -12.93
CA PHE A 157 0.10 15.51 -11.88
C PHE A 157 1.34 16.18 -12.45
N LEU A 158 2.10 15.47 -13.30
CA LEU A 158 3.28 16.01 -13.95
C LEU A 158 2.94 17.27 -14.74
N PHE A 159 1.86 17.26 -15.50
CA PHE A 159 1.41 18.42 -16.26
C PHE A 159 1.13 19.64 -15.38
N LEU A 160 0.39 19.46 -14.27
CA LEU A 160 0.06 20.55 -13.34
C LEU A 160 1.30 21.05 -12.57
N MET A 161 2.13 20.14 -12.07
CA MET A 161 3.34 20.48 -11.33
C MET A 161 4.38 21.17 -12.23
N PHE A 162 4.66 20.66 -13.43
CA PHE A 162 5.58 21.33 -14.36
C PHE A 162 5.04 22.68 -14.80
N SER A 163 3.73 22.79 -15.06
CA SER A 163 3.11 24.09 -15.29
C SER A 163 3.48 25.02 -14.14
N PHE A 164 3.15 24.66 -12.90
CA PHE A 164 3.47 25.45 -11.70
C PHE A 164 4.97 25.81 -11.56
N LEU A 165 5.88 24.86 -11.76
CA LEU A 165 7.32 25.06 -11.60
C LEU A 165 7.91 26.00 -12.66
N PHE A 166 7.51 25.85 -13.93
CA PHE A 166 8.00 26.70 -15.02
C PHE A 166 7.52 28.15 -14.91
N LEU A 167 6.40 28.38 -14.23
CA LEU A 167 5.82 29.73 -14.09
C LEU A 167 6.52 30.58 -13.05
N HIS A 168 7.04 29.93 -12.01
CA HIS A 168 7.70 30.60 -10.91
C HIS A 168 9.21 30.67 -11.11
N SER A 169 9.77 29.93 -12.06
CA SER A 169 11.19 29.97 -12.38
C SER A 169 11.49 31.03 -13.44
N ASN A 170 12.34 31.99 -13.11
CA ASN A 170 12.99 32.83 -14.11
C ASN A 170 14.11 32.00 -14.74
N PHE A 171 13.73 31.13 -15.68
CA PHE A 171 14.64 30.15 -16.26
C PHE A 171 15.72 30.86 -17.07
N ASP A 172 16.93 30.95 -16.52
CA ASP A 172 18.12 31.32 -17.29
C ASP A 172 18.42 30.17 -18.27
N ARG A 173 18.63 30.51 -19.56
CA ARG A 173 18.97 29.55 -20.62
C ARG A 173 20.17 28.66 -20.26
N ARG A 174 21.05 29.12 -19.36
CA ARG A 174 22.18 28.34 -18.84
C ARG A 174 21.75 27.04 -18.15
N TYR A 175 20.62 27.03 -17.42
CA TYR A 175 20.10 25.82 -16.79
C TYR A 175 19.53 24.84 -17.81
N THR A 176 18.95 25.34 -18.91
CA THR A 176 18.48 24.50 -20.01
C THR A 176 19.63 23.80 -20.70
N ILE A 177 20.77 24.49 -20.86
CA ILE A 177 22.00 23.92 -21.43
C ILE A 177 22.60 22.87 -20.49
N ALA A 178 22.61 23.13 -19.17
CA ALA A 178 23.09 22.18 -18.16
C ALA A 178 22.24 20.89 -18.08
N LEU A 179 20.98 20.94 -18.50
CA LEU A 179 20.10 19.77 -18.59
C LEU A 179 20.42 18.90 -19.81
N ILE A 180 21.09 19.40 -20.86
CA ILE A 180 21.33 18.63 -22.10
C ILE A 180 22.14 17.34 -21.87
N PRO A 181 23.28 17.34 -21.16
CA PRO A 181 24.04 16.12 -20.89
C PRO A 181 23.24 15.12 -20.06
N ILE A 182 22.46 15.62 -19.09
CA ILE A 182 21.57 14.82 -18.25
C ILE A 182 20.50 14.17 -19.14
N THR A 183 19.86 14.93 -20.02
CA THR A 183 18.85 14.44 -20.98
C THR A 183 19.43 13.35 -21.88
N LEU A 184 20.63 13.56 -22.44
CA LEU A 184 21.29 12.57 -23.30
C LEU A 184 21.65 11.28 -22.54
N LEU A 185 22.15 11.39 -21.31
CA LEU A 185 22.47 10.24 -20.45
C LEU A 185 21.20 9.50 -19.99
N SER A 186 20.13 10.24 -19.69
CA SER A 186 18.84 9.69 -19.26
C SER A 186 18.18 8.86 -20.37
N LEU A 187 18.35 9.26 -21.64
CA LEU A 187 17.83 8.51 -22.79
C LEU A 187 18.48 7.13 -22.97
N LEU A 188 19.70 6.94 -22.46
CA LEU A 188 20.48 5.71 -22.66
C LEU A 188 20.29 4.66 -21.57
N ILE A 189 19.89 5.05 -20.35
CA ILE A 189 19.89 4.15 -19.18
C ILE A 189 18.60 4.26 -18.36
N PHE A 190 18.27 5.47 -17.88
CA PHE A 190 17.12 5.71 -16.98
C PHE A 190 16.18 6.76 -17.58
N GLN A 191 15.24 6.33 -18.42
CA GLN A 191 14.40 7.27 -19.15
C GLN A 191 13.55 8.17 -18.24
N THR A 192 13.14 7.68 -17.06
CA THR A 192 12.40 8.45 -16.04
C THR A 192 13.18 9.65 -15.50
N LEU A 193 14.52 9.65 -15.56
CA LEU A 193 15.34 10.79 -15.14
C LEU A 193 15.12 12.04 -15.98
N LEU A 194 14.59 11.90 -17.21
CA LEU A 194 14.15 13.01 -18.05
C LEU A 194 13.08 13.87 -17.39
N ILE A 195 12.32 13.29 -16.47
CA ILE A 195 11.27 13.98 -15.71
C ILE A 195 11.78 14.31 -14.30
N ILE A 196 12.34 13.31 -13.62
CA ILE A 196 12.68 13.42 -12.20
C ILE A 196 13.78 14.47 -11.97
N ILE A 197 14.84 14.49 -12.78
CA ILE A 197 15.96 15.42 -12.56
C ILE A 197 15.56 16.88 -12.82
N PRO A 198 14.91 17.25 -13.94
CA PRO A 198 14.41 18.62 -14.12
C PRO A 198 13.48 19.06 -13.01
N MET A 199 12.59 18.17 -12.53
CA MET A 199 11.66 18.48 -11.45
C MET A 199 12.38 18.78 -10.14
N ILE A 200 13.38 17.97 -9.76
CA ILE A 200 14.22 18.21 -8.57
C ILE A 200 14.97 19.54 -8.71
N LEU A 201 15.61 19.77 -9.86
CA LEU A 201 16.41 20.98 -10.10
C LEU A 201 15.54 22.24 -10.07
N LEU A 202 14.33 22.18 -10.63
CA LEU A 202 13.34 23.25 -10.55
C LEU A 202 12.91 23.54 -9.11
N CYS A 203 12.62 22.51 -8.32
CA CYS A 203 12.28 22.68 -6.90
C CYS A 203 13.44 23.35 -6.14
N VAL A 204 14.67 22.85 -6.31
CA VAL A 204 15.87 23.41 -5.66
C VAL A 204 16.11 24.86 -6.11
N HIS A 205 15.94 25.16 -7.39
CA HIS A 205 16.05 26.53 -7.91
C HIS A 205 15.05 27.46 -7.24
N LEU A 206 13.78 27.06 -7.15
CA LEU A 206 12.73 27.86 -6.51
C LEU A 206 12.96 28.03 -5.00
N PHE A 207 13.52 27.03 -4.31
CA PHE A 207 13.95 27.20 -2.93
C PHE A 207 15.09 28.22 -2.79
N ARG A 208 16.06 28.24 -3.71
CA ARG A 208 17.20 29.17 -3.62
C ARG A 208 16.85 30.61 -3.97
N TYR A 209 16.11 30.80 -5.06
CA TYR A 209 15.84 32.14 -5.62
C TYR A 209 14.48 32.72 -5.22
N GLY A 210 13.69 31.94 -4.47
CA GLY A 210 12.37 32.33 -4.01
C GLY A 210 11.30 32.21 -5.09
N ILE A 211 10.06 32.15 -4.65
CA ILE A 211 8.88 32.15 -5.52
C ILE A 211 8.48 33.62 -5.69
N LYS A 212 8.67 34.18 -6.89
CA LYS A 212 8.18 35.53 -7.19
C LYS A 212 6.70 35.46 -7.55
N GLU A 213 5.85 35.58 -6.55
CA GLU A 213 4.42 35.85 -6.73
C GLU A 213 4.27 37.28 -7.30
N VAL A 214 3.40 37.48 -8.31
CA VAL A 214 3.31 38.73 -9.11
C VAL A 214 2.02 39.50 -8.80
N GLU A 215 1.31 39.15 -7.75
CA GLU A 215 0.12 39.90 -7.35
C GLU A 215 0.46 40.89 -6.25
N ARG A 216 0.07 42.14 -6.48
CA ARG A 216 0.19 43.28 -5.57
C ARG A 216 -0.91 43.13 -4.51
N THR A 217 -0.76 42.15 -3.63
CA THR A 217 -1.70 41.87 -2.54
C THR A 217 -1.14 42.40 -1.22
N GLU A 218 -1.99 42.54 -0.21
CA GLU A 218 -1.57 43.00 1.12
C GLU A 218 -0.47 42.07 1.69
N ARG A 219 0.47 42.64 2.46
CA ARG A 219 1.71 41.96 2.91
C ARG A 219 1.48 40.60 3.59
N GLU A 220 0.32 40.39 4.22
CA GLU A 220 0.00 39.17 4.96
C GLU A 220 -0.49 38.02 4.05
N GLU A 221 -1.31 38.31 3.04
CA GLU A 221 -1.77 37.30 2.07
C GLU A 221 -0.60 36.80 1.19
N GLU A 222 0.32 37.69 0.84
CA GLU A 222 1.50 37.35 0.05
C GLU A 222 2.48 36.42 0.80
N ALA A 223 2.63 36.64 2.11
CA ALA A 223 3.44 35.78 2.98
C ALA A 223 2.85 34.38 3.11
N GLU A 224 1.55 34.27 3.35
CA GLU A 224 0.85 32.98 3.46
C GLU A 224 0.89 32.18 2.14
N LYS A 225 0.70 32.86 1.01
CA LYS A 225 0.81 32.25 -0.31
C LYS A 225 2.22 31.71 -0.58
N THR A 226 3.24 32.43 -0.13
CA THR A 226 4.65 31.99 -0.23
C THR A 226 4.92 30.75 0.62
N GLU A 227 4.41 30.71 1.85
CA GLU A 227 4.53 29.54 2.75
C GLU A 227 3.84 28.29 2.16
N ASN A 228 2.62 28.45 1.66
CA ASN A 228 1.87 27.37 1.02
C ASN A 228 2.62 26.83 -0.21
N SER A 229 3.13 27.73 -1.06
CA SER A 229 3.89 27.35 -2.25
C SER A 229 5.20 26.62 -1.89
N ARG A 230 5.88 27.00 -0.80
CA ARG A 230 7.07 26.27 -0.29
C ARG A 230 6.73 24.86 0.17
N PHE A 231 5.62 24.68 0.90
CA PHE A 231 5.18 23.36 1.33
C PHE A 231 4.84 22.48 0.12
N VAL A 232 4.19 23.03 -0.90
CA VAL A 232 3.89 22.31 -2.14
C VAL A 232 5.16 21.88 -2.85
N LEU A 233 6.21 22.72 -2.91
CA LEU A 233 7.51 22.31 -3.43
C LEU A 233 8.14 21.16 -2.63
N ILE A 234 7.92 21.10 -1.31
CA ILE A 234 8.38 19.97 -0.47
C ILE A 234 7.67 18.68 -0.87
N LEU A 235 6.34 18.73 -1.11
CA LEU A 235 5.58 17.56 -1.56
C LEU A 235 6.05 17.08 -2.94
N ILE A 236 6.24 18.00 -3.88
CA ILE A 236 6.74 17.70 -5.24
C ILE A 236 8.14 17.06 -5.16
N LEU A 237 9.05 17.70 -4.43
CA LEU A 237 10.43 17.23 -4.25
C LEU A 237 10.47 15.85 -3.57
N THR A 238 9.67 15.64 -2.51
CA THR A 238 9.64 14.36 -1.81
C THR A 238 9.14 13.26 -2.72
N GLY A 239 8.03 13.46 -3.45
CA GLY A 239 7.55 12.48 -4.42
C GLY A 239 8.54 12.21 -5.56
N ALA A 240 9.30 13.23 -6.01
CA ALA A 240 10.38 13.05 -7.00
C ALA A 240 11.50 12.14 -6.49
N LEU A 241 11.89 12.31 -5.22
CA LEU A 241 12.93 11.53 -4.56
C LEU A 241 12.47 10.10 -4.25
N LEU A 242 11.19 9.91 -3.90
CA LEU A 242 10.59 8.57 -3.77
C LEU A 242 10.52 7.86 -5.12
N ALA A 243 10.15 8.57 -6.20
CA ALA A 243 10.18 8.02 -7.55
C ALA A 243 11.60 7.61 -7.95
N LEU A 244 12.59 8.47 -7.67
CA LEU A 244 14.01 8.16 -7.90
C LEU A 244 14.45 6.92 -7.12
N PHE A 245 14.04 6.82 -5.85
CA PHE A 245 14.34 5.65 -5.02
C PHE A 245 13.83 4.36 -5.68
N CYS A 246 12.59 4.33 -6.18
CA CYS A 246 12.00 3.16 -6.84
C CYS A 246 12.70 2.73 -8.15
N GLU A 247 13.47 3.64 -8.76
CA GLU A 247 14.20 3.40 -10.01
C GLU A 247 15.64 2.93 -9.77
N VAL A 248 16.19 3.19 -8.58
CA VAL A 248 17.59 2.85 -8.23
C VAL A 248 17.65 1.71 -7.22
N PHE A 249 16.75 1.73 -6.23
CA PHE A 249 16.77 0.85 -5.08
C PHE A 249 15.44 0.12 -4.90
N TYR A 250 15.52 -1.06 -4.30
CA TYR A 250 14.36 -1.78 -3.78
C TYR A 250 14.71 -2.41 -2.43
N LEU A 251 13.70 -2.69 -1.61
CA LEU A 251 13.89 -3.52 -0.42
C LEU A 251 13.78 -4.98 -0.83
N ASP A 252 14.84 -5.75 -0.56
CA ASP A 252 14.90 -7.18 -0.84
C ASP A 252 13.93 -7.92 0.09
N ASP A 253 12.94 -8.57 -0.52
CA ASP A 253 11.92 -9.34 0.18
C ASP A 253 11.82 -10.75 -0.43
N ASN A 254 10.75 -11.48 -0.09
CA ASN A 254 10.59 -12.86 -0.56
C ASN A 254 10.28 -12.98 -2.07
N LEU A 255 10.18 -11.87 -2.80
CA LEU A 255 9.99 -11.83 -4.25
C LEU A 255 11.34 -11.82 -4.96
N GLY A 256 11.64 -12.92 -5.66
CA GLY A 256 12.81 -13.00 -6.53
C GLY A 256 12.60 -12.36 -7.89
N ALA A 257 13.67 -12.35 -8.69
CA ALA A 257 13.62 -11.86 -10.07
C ALA A 257 12.56 -12.58 -10.91
N PRO A 258 11.78 -11.85 -11.74
CA PRO A 258 11.90 -10.43 -12.09
C PRO A 258 11.00 -9.47 -11.26
N ASN A 259 10.47 -9.90 -10.10
CA ASN A 259 9.52 -9.13 -9.29
C ASN A 259 10.16 -8.44 -8.08
N GLU A 260 11.50 -8.35 -8.03
CA GLU A 260 12.25 -7.93 -6.84
C GLU A 260 11.87 -6.54 -6.32
N ARG A 261 11.48 -5.62 -7.22
CA ARG A 261 11.05 -4.26 -6.84
C ARG A 261 9.54 -4.09 -6.71
N MET A 262 8.75 -5.14 -6.91
CA MET A 262 7.28 -5.06 -6.98
C MET A 262 6.69 -4.37 -5.76
N ASN A 263 7.05 -4.81 -4.55
CA ASN A 263 6.51 -4.24 -3.32
C ASN A 263 7.00 -2.82 -3.03
N THR A 264 8.22 -2.48 -3.48
CA THR A 264 8.77 -1.12 -3.38
C THR A 264 7.92 -0.16 -4.21
N VAL A 265 7.71 -0.48 -5.49
CA VAL A 265 6.87 0.31 -6.40
C VAL A 265 5.43 0.35 -5.88
N PHE A 266 4.88 -0.80 -5.50
CA PHE A 266 3.49 -0.92 -5.04
C PHE A 266 3.17 0.05 -3.91
N LYS A 267 4.02 0.11 -2.88
CA LYS A 267 3.75 0.91 -1.69
C LYS A 267 4.14 2.38 -1.89
N LEU A 268 5.31 2.65 -2.47
CA LEU A 268 5.80 4.03 -2.62
C LEU A 268 5.07 4.78 -3.74
N TYR A 269 4.62 4.13 -4.82
CA TYR A 269 3.82 4.84 -5.83
C TYR A 269 2.49 5.31 -5.27
N LEU A 270 1.84 4.55 -4.39
CA LEU A 270 0.63 5.03 -3.72
C LEU A 270 0.91 6.29 -2.87
N GLN A 271 2.05 6.35 -2.18
CA GLN A 271 2.47 7.56 -1.45
C GLN A 271 2.68 8.73 -2.42
N ILE A 272 3.35 8.51 -3.55
CA ILE A 272 3.54 9.55 -4.58
C ILE A 272 2.19 10.06 -5.06
N TRP A 273 1.19 9.19 -5.27
CA TRP A 273 -0.17 9.59 -5.61
C TRP A 273 -0.79 10.54 -4.59
N ILE A 274 -0.60 10.29 -3.29
CA ILE A 274 -1.12 11.14 -2.22
C ILE A 274 -0.40 12.49 -2.21
N LEU A 275 0.94 12.49 -2.22
CA LEU A 275 1.76 13.71 -2.18
C LEU A 275 1.51 14.59 -3.41
N TRP A 276 1.59 14.01 -4.61
CA TRP A 276 1.40 14.74 -5.86
C TRP A 276 -0.06 15.08 -6.12
N GLY A 277 -1.01 14.30 -5.62
CA GLY A 277 -2.43 14.64 -5.66
C GLY A 277 -2.74 15.94 -4.89
N ILE A 278 -2.23 16.04 -3.66
CA ILE A 278 -2.37 17.25 -2.83
C ILE A 278 -1.64 18.43 -3.46
N ALA A 279 -0.38 18.23 -3.89
CA ALA A 279 0.40 19.26 -4.57
C ALA A 279 -0.30 19.79 -5.83
N SER A 280 -0.81 18.88 -6.67
CA SER A 280 -1.53 19.23 -7.90
C SER A 280 -2.80 20.03 -7.64
N GLY A 281 -3.53 19.72 -6.56
CA GLY A 281 -4.68 20.51 -6.12
C GLY A 281 -4.32 21.97 -5.88
N TYR A 282 -3.19 22.24 -5.24
CA TYR A 282 -2.67 23.60 -5.07
C TYR A 282 -2.17 24.22 -6.38
N CYS A 283 -1.48 23.44 -7.24
CA CYS A 283 -0.94 23.94 -8.51
C CYS A 283 -2.02 24.50 -9.46
N ILE A 284 -3.28 24.08 -9.31
CA ILE A 284 -4.41 24.63 -10.07
C ILE A 284 -4.78 26.04 -9.61
N TYR A 285 -4.62 26.37 -8.33
CA TYR A 285 -5.03 27.66 -7.76
C TYR A 285 -4.43 28.88 -8.50
N PRO A 286 -3.11 28.96 -8.75
CA PRO A 286 -2.53 30.10 -9.47
C PRO A 286 -2.81 30.08 -10.97
N ILE A 287 -3.46 29.07 -11.56
CA ILE A 287 -3.52 28.89 -13.03
C ILE A 287 -4.18 30.05 -13.80
N LYS A 288 -5.04 30.84 -13.15
CA LYS A 288 -5.63 32.03 -13.81
C LYS A 288 -4.58 33.10 -14.08
N SER A 289 -3.65 33.33 -13.16
CA SER A 289 -2.57 34.31 -13.34
C SER A 289 -1.60 33.85 -14.43
N VAL A 290 -1.47 32.53 -14.60
CA VAL A 290 -0.67 31.85 -15.62
C VAL A 290 -1.19 32.08 -17.03
N LEU A 291 -2.47 31.77 -17.23
CA LEU A 291 -3.11 31.87 -18.55
C LEU A 291 -3.10 33.32 -19.08
N LYS A 292 -2.93 34.32 -18.20
CA LYS A 292 -2.77 35.73 -18.57
C LYS A 292 -1.37 36.08 -19.09
N ARG A 293 -0.32 35.35 -18.72
CA ARG A 293 1.08 35.64 -19.10
C ARG A 293 1.52 35.02 -20.41
N ILE A 294 0.82 33.98 -20.84
CA ILE A 294 1.11 33.26 -22.09
C ILE A 294 0.19 33.73 -23.20
N SER A 295 0.59 33.50 -24.46
CA SER A 295 -0.25 33.85 -25.60
C SER A 295 -1.57 33.09 -25.57
N HIS A 296 -2.63 33.68 -26.16
CA HIS A 296 -3.95 33.07 -26.22
C HIS A 296 -3.91 31.65 -26.81
N THR A 297 -3.09 31.42 -27.83
CA THR A 297 -2.91 30.12 -28.48
C THR A 297 -2.33 29.08 -27.51
N VAL A 298 -1.25 29.43 -26.79
CA VAL A 298 -0.62 28.52 -25.81
C VAL A 298 -1.56 28.26 -24.64
N GLY A 299 -2.27 29.28 -24.15
CA GLY A 299 -3.27 29.13 -23.09
C GLY A 299 -4.46 28.28 -23.51
N THR A 300 -4.88 28.34 -24.77
CA THR A 300 -5.92 27.46 -25.31
C THR A 300 -5.41 26.02 -25.39
N GLY A 301 -4.20 25.80 -25.93
CA GLY A 301 -3.59 24.47 -25.96
C GLY A 301 -3.42 23.84 -24.58
N TRP A 302 -3.02 24.63 -23.59
CA TRP A 302 -2.94 24.20 -22.19
C TRP A 302 -4.29 23.71 -21.66
N LYS A 303 -5.37 24.48 -21.87
CA LYS A 303 -6.73 24.10 -21.42
C LYS A 303 -7.21 22.84 -22.10
N VAL A 304 -6.98 22.71 -23.41
CA VAL A 304 -7.36 21.52 -24.19
C VAL A 304 -6.64 20.29 -23.64
N LEU A 305 -5.32 20.37 -23.45
CA LEU A 305 -4.54 19.26 -22.90
C LEU A 305 -4.97 18.92 -21.46
N PHE A 306 -5.20 19.92 -20.61
CA PHE A 306 -5.75 19.72 -19.27
C PHE A 306 -7.07 18.96 -19.31
N CYS A 307 -8.02 19.39 -20.15
CA CYS A 307 -9.31 18.73 -20.30
C CYS A 307 -9.16 17.29 -20.80
N ILE A 308 -8.27 17.03 -21.77
CA ILE A 308 -8.00 15.68 -22.27
C ILE A 308 -7.46 14.80 -21.14
N LEU A 309 -6.45 15.25 -20.40
CA LEU A 309 -5.86 14.48 -19.29
C LEU A 309 -6.88 14.22 -18.18
N LEU A 310 -7.66 15.24 -17.81
CA LEU A 310 -8.70 15.12 -16.79
C LEU A 310 -9.78 14.12 -17.21
N ILE A 311 -10.29 14.23 -18.44
CA ILE A 311 -11.27 13.28 -18.99
C ILE A 311 -10.68 11.87 -18.99
N SER A 312 -9.42 11.70 -19.41
CA SER A 312 -8.72 10.40 -19.39
C SER A 312 -8.69 9.79 -17.99
N CYS A 313 -8.34 10.58 -16.97
CA CYS A 313 -8.34 10.13 -15.57
C CYS A 313 -9.75 9.76 -15.07
N CYS A 314 -10.80 10.42 -15.57
CA CYS A 314 -12.19 10.11 -15.22
C CYS A 314 -12.74 8.84 -15.87
N ILE A 315 -12.10 8.32 -16.93
CA ILE A 315 -12.53 7.07 -17.59
C ILE A 315 -12.53 5.93 -16.58
N TYR A 316 -11.44 5.76 -15.83
CA TYR A 316 -11.28 4.62 -14.94
C TYR A 316 -12.32 4.57 -13.81
N PRO A 317 -12.54 5.65 -13.03
CA PRO A 317 -13.60 5.65 -12.02
C PRO A 317 -14.98 5.27 -12.58
N PHE A 318 -15.31 5.75 -13.77
CA PHE A 318 -16.58 5.46 -14.39
C PHE A 318 -16.68 4.01 -14.87
N THR A 319 -15.68 3.51 -15.59
CA THR A 319 -15.71 2.17 -16.17
C THR A 319 -15.56 1.09 -15.11
N ALA A 320 -14.60 1.24 -14.17
CA ALA A 320 -14.37 0.28 -13.11
C ALA A 320 -15.58 0.17 -12.17
N THR A 321 -16.23 1.30 -11.83
CA THR A 321 -17.46 1.28 -11.03
C THR A 321 -18.62 0.63 -11.76
N SER A 322 -18.83 0.99 -13.02
CA SER A 322 -19.89 0.41 -13.83
C SER A 322 -19.72 -1.11 -13.98
N GLU A 323 -18.48 -1.55 -14.25
CA GLU A 323 -18.13 -2.95 -14.36
C GLU A 323 -18.31 -3.69 -13.03
N LEU A 324 -17.83 -3.14 -11.91
CA LEU A 324 -17.97 -3.76 -10.60
C LEU A 324 -19.44 -3.86 -10.18
N ILE A 325 -20.24 -2.81 -10.35
CA ILE A 325 -21.69 -2.85 -10.07
C ILE A 325 -22.38 -3.87 -11.00
N GLY A 326 -22.00 -3.91 -12.28
CA GLY A 326 -22.56 -4.83 -13.26
C GLY A 326 -22.26 -6.31 -12.99
N PHE A 327 -21.12 -6.63 -12.37
CA PHE A 327 -20.79 -8.00 -11.98
C PHE A 327 -21.60 -8.50 -10.78
N HIS A 328 -22.03 -7.61 -9.87
CA HIS A 328 -22.71 -8.02 -8.64
C HIS A 328 -24.21 -8.21 -8.86
N HIS A 329 -24.63 -9.45 -9.08
CA HIS A 329 -26.04 -9.85 -9.04
C HIS A 329 -26.59 -9.93 -7.60
N ASN A 330 -25.75 -9.60 -6.61
CA ASN A 330 -26.05 -9.72 -5.19
C ASN A 330 -26.51 -8.37 -4.61
N PRO A 331 -27.66 -8.32 -3.92
CA PRO A 331 -28.02 -7.19 -3.07
C PRO A 331 -26.86 -6.75 -2.14
N PRO A 332 -26.58 -5.44 -2.04
CA PRO A 332 -25.53 -4.91 -1.16
C PRO A 332 -25.72 -5.36 0.29
N THR A 333 -24.63 -5.75 0.96
CA THR A 333 -24.65 -6.21 2.35
C THR A 333 -23.27 -6.07 3.00
N LEU A 334 -23.24 -5.89 4.32
CA LEU A 334 -22.02 -5.94 5.13
C LEU A 334 -21.63 -7.38 5.52
N ASN A 335 -22.45 -8.37 5.19
CA ASN A 335 -22.15 -9.77 5.46
C ASN A 335 -21.20 -10.34 4.40
N GLY A 336 -19.91 -10.43 4.73
CA GLY A 336 -18.84 -10.90 3.84
C GLY A 336 -18.98 -12.34 3.32
N ILE A 337 -19.88 -13.15 3.88
CA ILE A 337 -20.17 -14.52 3.39
C ILE A 337 -21.54 -14.65 2.71
N ALA A 338 -22.30 -13.55 2.54
CA ALA A 338 -23.64 -13.61 1.95
C ALA A 338 -23.64 -14.13 0.50
N TYR A 339 -22.53 -13.97 -0.22
CA TYR A 339 -22.39 -14.50 -1.57
C TYR A 339 -22.40 -16.04 -1.60
N LEU A 340 -21.92 -16.69 -0.53
CA LEU A 340 -21.87 -18.15 -0.44
C LEU A 340 -23.27 -18.78 -0.31
N ASP A 341 -24.20 -18.11 0.38
CA ASP A 341 -25.57 -18.62 0.56
C ASP A 341 -26.37 -18.66 -0.76
N ARG A 342 -26.07 -17.70 -1.64
CA ARG A 342 -26.78 -17.50 -2.91
C ARG A 342 -26.21 -18.31 -4.06
N SER A 343 -24.99 -18.82 -3.93
CA SER A 343 -24.41 -19.76 -4.89
C SER A 343 -25.08 -21.12 -4.80
N ASP A 344 -25.49 -21.70 -5.93
CA ASP A 344 -25.85 -23.11 -5.96
C ASP A 344 -24.59 -23.98 -5.85
N GLY A 345 -24.73 -25.16 -5.24
CA GLY A 345 -23.68 -26.17 -5.23
C GLY A 345 -22.88 -26.24 -3.93
N ALA A 346 -21.55 -26.21 -4.04
CA ALA A 346 -20.62 -26.40 -2.95
C ALA A 346 -20.56 -25.19 -1.98
N ASP A 347 -20.60 -23.98 -2.52
CA ASP A 347 -20.49 -22.74 -1.74
C ASP A 347 -21.59 -22.61 -0.67
N ARG A 348 -22.86 -22.95 -1.01
CA ARG A 348 -23.94 -22.99 -0.03
C ARG A 348 -23.75 -24.08 1.02
N GLY A 349 -23.09 -25.18 0.67
CA GLY A 349 -22.70 -26.22 1.63
C GLY A 349 -21.71 -25.69 2.66
N ASP A 350 -20.70 -24.96 2.21
CA ASP A 350 -19.72 -24.30 3.08
C ASP A 350 -20.40 -23.24 3.95
N TYR A 351 -21.29 -22.42 3.39
CA TYR A 351 -22.04 -21.40 4.13
C TYR A 351 -22.80 -21.99 5.32
N LEU A 352 -23.59 -23.05 5.09
CA LEU A 352 -24.37 -23.70 6.14
C LEU A 352 -23.48 -24.33 7.22
N ALA A 353 -22.35 -24.92 6.83
CA ALA A 353 -21.36 -25.45 7.77
C ALA A 353 -20.72 -24.35 8.62
N ILE A 354 -20.32 -23.24 8.01
CA ILE A 354 -19.75 -22.07 8.72
C ILE A 354 -20.76 -21.54 9.75
N MET A 355 -22.02 -21.37 9.34
CA MET A 355 -23.08 -20.89 10.23
C MET A 355 -23.36 -21.87 11.38
N TRP A 356 -23.32 -23.17 11.12
CA TRP A 356 -23.45 -24.20 12.15
C TRP A 356 -22.26 -24.16 13.13
N ILE A 357 -21.01 -24.08 12.64
CA ILE A 357 -19.81 -23.99 13.46
C ILE A 357 -19.90 -22.79 14.41
N ARG A 358 -20.23 -21.61 13.90
CA ARG A 358 -20.35 -20.37 14.69
C ARG A 358 -21.42 -20.46 15.78
N ARG A 359 -22.44 -21.31 15.60
CA ARG A 359 -23.55 -21.48 16.55
C ARG A 359 -23.29 -22.56 17.59
N GLU A 360 -22.71 -23.68 17.18
CA GLU A 360 -22.64 -24.91 18.00
C GLU A 360 -21.27 -25.15 18.63
N ILE A 361 -20.18 -24.62 18.06
CA ILE A 361 -18.83 -24.84 18.57
C ILE A 361 -18.41 -23.66 19.45
N ALA A 362 -18.21 -23.94 20.74
CA ALA A 362 -17.67 -22.98 21.70
C ALA A 362 -16.13 -23.04 21.79
N GLY A 363 -15.51 -21.91 22.12
CA GLY A 363 -14.06 -21.79 22.26
C GLY A 363 -13.33 -21.76 20.92
N THR A 364 -12.04 -22.12 20.93
CA THR A 364 -11.17 -22.11 19.73
C THR A 364 -10.53 -23.48 19.47
N PRO A 365 -11.32 -24.57 19.35
CA PRO A 365 -10.80 -25.89 19.02
C PRO A 365 -10.14 -25.90 17.63
N VAL A 366 -9.12 -26.73 17.46
CA VAL A 366 -8.41 -26.85 16.18
C VAL A 366 -9.25 -27.67 15.19
N ILE A 367 -9.44 -27.12 14.00
CA ILE A 367 -10.12 -27.76 12.87
C ILE A 367 -9.09 -28.19 11.82
N VAL A 368 -9.34 -29.32 11.16
CA VAL A 368 -8.61 -29.67 9.93
C VAL A 368 -9.52 -29.45 8.72
N GLU A 369 -8.97 -28.81 7.70
CA GLU A 369 -9.54 -28.58 6.37
C GLU A 369 -8.42 -28.62 5.32
N ALA A 370 -8.76 -28.72 4.04
CA ALA A 370 -7.76 -28.75 2.98
C ALA A 370 -6.97 -27.42 2.89
N PRO A 371 -5.62 -27.46 2.83
CA PRO A 371 -4.81 -26.26 2.70
C PRO A 371 -4.81 -25.73 1.27
N GLY A 372 -4.67 -24.42 1.11
CA GLY A 372 -4.82 -23.74 -0.17
C GLY A 372 -3.57 -23.19 -0.82
N ASN A 373 -3.70 -22.90 -2.12
CA ASN A 373 -2.86 -21.91 -2.79
C ASN A 373 -3.35 -20.49 -2.47
N CYS A 374 -2.49 -19.49 -2.63
CA CYS A 374 -2.90 -18.09 -2.55
C CYS A 374 -4.06 -17.82 -3.52
N TYR A 375 -5.08 -17.08 -3.07
CA TYR A 375 -6.26 -16.71 -3.86
C TYR A 375 -7.10 -17.90 -4.34
N SER A 376 -6.95 -19.05 -3.67
CA SER A 376 -7.84 -20.19 -3.87
C SER A 376 -9.04 -20.09 -2.95
N THR A 377 -9.96 -21.03 -3.15
CA THR A 377 -11.19 -21.18 -2.38
C THR A 377 -10.98 -22.02 -1.11
N ASP A 378 -9.80 -22.63 -0.97
CA ASP A 378 -9.45 -23.53 0.11
C ASP A 378 -9.13 -22.76 1.40
N SER A 379 -9.10 -23.45 2.53
CA SER A 379 -8.87 -22.84 3.86
C SER A 379 -9.92 -21.80 4.27
N ARG A 380 -11.08 -21.78 3.60
CA ARG A 380 -12.14 -20.79 3.85
C ARG A 380 -12.92 -21.06 5.14
N ILE A 381 -12.94 -22.30 5.64
CA ILE A 381 -13.75 -22.64 6.81
C ILE A 381 -13.11 -22.04 8.06
N SER A 382 -11.81 -22.20 8.27
CA SER A 382 -11.09 -21.52 9.35
C SER A 382 -11.14 -20.00 9.18
N ALA A 383 -10.93 -19.49 7.97
CA ALA A 383 -10.96 -18.05 7.69
C ALA A 383 -12.30 -17.39 8.09
N PHE A 384 -13.43 -18.06 7.85
CA PHE A 384 -14.74 -17.52 8.19
C PHE A 384 -15.28 -17.96 9.56
N THR A 385 -14.69 -18.95 10.23
CA THR A 385 -15.15 -19.38 11.58
C THR A 385 -14.29 -18.83 12.71
N GLY A 386 -13.05 -18.44 12.43
CA GLY A 386 -12.07 -18.06 13.44
C GLY A 386 -11.46 -19.24 14.20
N LEU A 387 -11.81 -20.48 13.82
CA LEU A 387 -11.17 -21.68 14.38
C LEU A 387 -9.76 -21.85 13.81
N PRO A 388 -8.74 -22.14 14.64
CA PRO A 388 -7.39 -22.36 14.15
C PRO A 388 -7.31 -23.64 13.31
N ALA A 389 -6.60 -23.57 12.17
CA ALA A 389 -6.27 -24.72 11.33
C ALA A 389 -4.78 -25.08 11.41
N ILE A 390 -4.42 -26.30 11.01
CA ILE A 390 -3.02 -26.75 10.97
C ILE A 390 -2.17 -25.84 10.06
N ILE A 391 -2.71 -25.53 8.88
CA ILE A 391 -2.08 -24.67 7.88
C ILE A 391 -3.15 -24.12 6.93
N GLY A 392 -3.06 -22.83 6.59
CA GLY A 392 -3.92 -22.17 5.62
C GLY A 392 -3.28 -22.12 4.23
N TRP A 393 -3.24 -20.92 3.64
CA TRP A 393 -2.60 -20.71 2.34
C TRP A 393 -1.07 -20.71 2.43
N ARG A 394 -0.43 -21.68 1.76
CA ARG A 394 1.01 -21.92 1.86
C ARG A 394 1.88 -20.70 1.53
N GLY A 395 1.51 -19.91 0.51
CA GLY A 395 2.31 -18.76 0.11
C GLY A 395 2.20 -17.61 1.10
N HIS A 396 1.03 -17.37 1.71
CA HIS A 396 0.89 -16.35 2.74
C HIS A 396 1.62 -16.73 4.02
N GLU A 397 1.55 -18.01 4.39
CA GLU A 397 2.30 -18.55 5.52
C GLU A 397 3.82 -18.35 5.36
N LEU A 398 4.34 -18.56 4.14
CA LEU A 398 5.74 -18.32 3.79
C LEU A 398 6.10 -16.83 3.86
N MET A 399 5.26 -15.96 3.29
CA MET A 399 5.50 -14.50 3.28
C MET A 399 5.58 -13.91 4.68
N TRP A 400 4.78 -14.42 5.63
CA TRP A 400 4.80 -13.94 7.01
C TRP A 400 5.92 -14.54 7.85
N ARG A 401 6.30 -15.80 7.63
CA ARG A 401 7.27 -16.51 8.48
C ARG A 401 8.70 -16.54 7.91
N GLY A 402 8.91 -16.04 6.69
CA GLY A 402 10.22 -15.98 6.03
C GLY A 402 10.64 -17.31 5.39
N GLN A 403 11.68 -17.27 4.54
CA GLN A 403 12.08 -18.42 3.71
C GLN A 403 12.51 -19.65 4.51
N ASP A 404 13.20 -19.45 5.64
CA ASP A 404 13.66 -20.55 6.51
C ASP A 404 12.51 -21.36 7.14
N SER A 405 11.29 -20.87 7.05
CA SER A 405 10.10 -21.55 7.57
C SER A 405 9.54 -22.63 6.65
N TRP A 406 10.04 -22.76 5.41
CA TRP A 406 9.46 -23.67 4.41
C TRP A 406 9.37 -25.12 4.89
N CYS A 407 10.41 -25.66 5.54
CA CYS A 407 10.39 -27.03 6.06
C CYS A 407 9.27 -27.26 7.08
N LYS A 408 8.99 -26.26 7.94
CA LYS A 408 7.90 -26.33 8.92
C LYS A 408 6.53 -26.24 8.23
N ILE A 409 6.41 -25.37 7.23
CA ILE A 409 5.20 -25.21 6.42
C ILE A 409 4.90 -26.49 5.64
N SER A 410 5.88 -27.04 4.92
CA SER A 410 5.72 -28.26 4.13
C SER A 410 5.34 -29.44 5.02
N THR A 411 5.99 -29.61 6.18
CA THR A 411 5.65 -30.67 7.15
C THR A 411 4.18 -30.61 7.59
N ARG A 412 3.62 -29.41 7.77
CA ARG A 412 2.21 -29.22 8.13
C ARG A 412 1.28 -29.52 6.97
N ILE A 413 1.65 -29.11 5.75
CA ILE A 413 0.91 -29.44 4.52
C ILE A 413 0.87 -30.94 4.31
N ASP A 414 2.02 -31.61 4.43
CA ASP A 414 2.15 -33.06 4.28
C ASP A 414 1.33 -33.81 5.34
N ALA A 415 1.28 -33.28 6.57
CA ALA A 415 0.43 -33.85 7.62
C ALA A 415 -1.06 -33.77 7.24
N VAL A 416 -1.55 -32.63 6.76
CA VAL A 416 -2.97 -32.52 6.35
C VAL A 416 -3.27 -33.40 5.13
N ASN A 417 -2.37 -33.42 4.14
CA ASN A 417 -2.48 -34.30 2.99
C ASN A 417 -2.50 -35.77 3.40
N THR A 418 -1.72 -36.15 4.41
CA THR A 418 -1.72 -37.52 4.95
C THR A 418 -3.02 -37.80 5.72
N ILE A 419 -3.48 -36.87 6.58
CA ILE A 419 -4.74 -36.99 7.33
C ILE A 419 -5.90 -37.28 6.38
N TYR A 420 -6.03 -36.56 5.26
CA TYR A 420 -7.09 -36.81 4.31
C TYR A 420 -6.82 -37.97 3.34
N GLY A 421 -5.58 -38.12 2.87
CA GLY A 421 -5.23 -39.05 1.79
C GLY A 421 -4.97 -40.50 2.21
N THR A 422 -4.60 -40.76 3.47
CA THR A 422 -4.41 -42.13 3.97
C THR A 422 -5.73 -42.89 4.06
N GLN A 423 -5.70 -44.21 3.83
CA GLN A 423 -6.81 -45.11 4.14
C GLN A 423 -6.69 -45.74 5.54
N SER A 424 -5.56 -45.57 6.23
CA SER A 424 -5.36 -46.06 7.60
C SER A 424 -5.98 -45.10 8.62
N THR A 425 -7.03 -45.55 9.30
CA THR A 425 -7.68 -44.81 10.39
C THR A 425 -6.69 -44.47 11.51
N GLN A 426 -5.84 -45.43 11.90
CA GLN A 426 -4.86 -45.22 12.98
C GLN A 426 -3.84 -44.12 12.63
N LEU A 427 -3.30 -44.15 11.40
CA LEU A 427 -2.33 -43.13 10.99
C LEU A 427 -2.96 -41.72 10.99
N ALA A 428 -4.23 -41.61 10.61
CA ALA A 428 -4.96 -40.35 10.69
C ALA A 428 -5.14 -39.90 12.14
N ILE A 429 -5.55 -40.80 13.05
CA ILE A 429 -5.71 -40.52 14.48
C ILE A 429 -4.41 -40.03 15.11
N ASP A 430 -3.27 -40.67 14.82
CA ASP A 430 -1.97 -40.28 15.35
C ASP A 430 -1.62 -38.83 14.97
N LEU A 431 -1.91 -38.44 13.73
CA LEU A 431 -1.72 -37.06 13.26
C LEU A 431 -2.75 -36.09 13.87
N LEU A 432 -4.02 -36.49 13.99
CA LEU A 432 -5.06 -35.69 14.63
C LEU A 432 -4.69 -35.39 16.09
N ASN A 433 -4.18 -36.39 16.82
CA ASN A 433 -3.69 -36.23 18.19
C ASN A 433 -2.46 -35.32 18.26
N LYS A 434 -1.48 -35.51 17.36
CA LYS A 434 -0.27 -34.67 17.28
C LYS A 434 -0.59 -33.17 17.14
N TYR A 435 -1.62 -32.82 16.37
CA TYR A 435 -2.04 -31.43 16.15
C TYR A 435 -3.23 -31.00 17.02
N ASN A 436 -3.63 -31.80 18.00
CA ASN A 436 -4.74 -31.53 18.92
C ASN A 436 -6.06 -31.19 18.19
N ILE A 437 -6.33 -31.89 17.08
CA ILE A 437 -7.52 -31.67 16.26
C ILE A 437 -8.77 -32.13 17.01
N SER A 438 -9.80 -31.30 16.95
CA SER A 438 -11.10 -31.59 17.56
C SER A 438 -12.19 -31.80 16.51
N TYR A 439 -12.08 -31.11 15.37
CA TYR A 439 -13.06 -31.18 14.28
C TYR A 439 -12.39 -31.40 12.93
N ILE A 440 -13.05 -32.17 12.08
CA ILE A 440 -12.63 -32.48 10.72
C ILE A 440 -13.72 -31.99 9.77
N TYR A 441 -13.35 -31.06 8.87
CA TYR A 441 -14.24 -30.59 7.81
C TYR A 441 -14.09 -31.45 6.55
N ILE A 442 -15.20 -31.80 5.91
CA ILE A 442 -15.20 -32.50 4.61
C ILE A 442 -16.23 -31.85 3.68
N GLY A 443 -15.77 -30.97 2.81
CA GLY A 443 -16.53 -30.32 1.75
C GLY A 443 -16.28 -30.93 0.38
N SER A 444 -16.62 -30.17 -0.67
CA SER A 444 -16.36 -30.57 -2.06
C SER A 444 -14.86 -30.63 -2.36
N THR A 445 -14.07 -29.69 -1.83
CA THR A 445 -12.61 -29.62 -2.01
C THR A 445 -11.94 -30.87 -1.46
N GLU A 446 -12.24 -31.25 -0.22
CA GLU A 446 -11.64 -32.42 0.41
C GLU A 446 -11.99 -33.71 -0.34
N ARG A 447 -13.27 -33.88 -0.72
CA ARG A 447 -13.71 -35.06 -1.50
C ARG A 447 -13.03 -35.13 -2.86
N ALA A 448 -12.98 -34.01 -3.58
CA ALA A 448 -12.39 -33.95 -4.92
C ALA A 448 -10.87 -34.21 -4.88
N ARG A 449 -10.18 -33.71 -3.86
CA ARG A 449 -8.72 -33.80 -3.75
C ARG A 449 -8.23 -35.14 -3.23
N TYR A 450 -8.91 -35.71 -2.24
CA TYR A 450 -8.40 -36.87 -1.50
C TYR A 450 -9.20 -38.15 -1.76
N GLY A 451 -10.33 -38.07 -2.48
CA GLY A 451 -11.12 -39.24 -2.90
C GLY A 451 -11.50 -40.12 -1.72
N ARG A 452 -11.31 -41.44 -1.88
CA ARG A 452 -11.66 -42.45 -0.86
C ARG A 452 -10.90 -42.33 0.46
N GLY A 453 -9.84 -41.54 0.51
CA GLY A 453 -9.14 -41.28 1.77
C GLY A 453 -10.08 -40.69 2.82
N VAL A 454 -11.05 -39.86 2.42
CA VAL A 454 -11.97 -39.22 3.38
C VAL A 454 -13.00 -40.17 4.00
N ASP A 455 -13.25 -41.33 3.38
CA ASP A 455 -14.30 -42.26 3.79
C ASP A 455 -14.01 -42.89 5.17
N LYS A 456 -12.74 -42.97 5.57
CA LYS A 456 -12.34 -43.49 6.90
C LYS A 456 -12.94 -42.70 8.08
N PHE A 457 -13.34 -41.45 7.86
CA PHE A 457 -13.97 -40.64 8.89
C PHE A 457 -15.42 -41.04 9.18
N GLU A 458 -16.00 -41.95 8.39
CA GLU A 458 -17.29 -42.58 8.67
C GLU A 458 -17.20 -43.66 9.77
N ASP A 459 -16.00 -44.02 10.22
CA ASP A 459 -15.78 -44.95 11.32
C ASP A 459 -16.27 -44.34 12.65
N GLU A 460 -17.46 -44.77 13.07
CA GLU A 460 -18.13 -44.26 14.27
C GLU A 460 -17.40 -44.61 15.57
N ASP A 461 -16.46 -45.55 15.58
CA ASP A 461 -15.70 -45.87 16.80
C ASP A 461 -14.81 -44.69 17.22
N TYR A 462 -14.32 -43.92 16.24
CA TYR A 462 -13.36 -42.83 16.45
C TYR A 462 -13.90 -41.44 16.13
N PHE A 463 -14.95 -41.35 15.30
CA PHE A 463 -15.47 -40.07 14.82
C PHE A 463 -16.98 -39.96 15.06
N GLU A 464 -17.43 -38.81 15.54
CA GLU A 464 -18.85 -38.49 15.70
C GLU A 464 -19.26 -37.49 14.60
N CYS A 465 -20.18 -37.87 13.71
CA CYS A 465 -20.73 -36.95 12.72
C CYS A 465 -21.67 -35.95 13.41
N VAL A 466 -21.20 -34.71 13.58
CA VAL A 466 -21.93 -33.65 14.31
C VAL A 466 -22.70 -32.72 13.38
N TYR A 467 -22.37 -32.71 12.09
CA TYR A 467 -23.09 -31.96 11.07
C TYR A 467 -23.12 -32.76 9.77
N LEU A 468 -24.33 -32.93 9.24
CA LEU A 468 -24.59 -33.63 7.99
C LEU A 468 -25.37 -32.71 7.03
N GLY A 469 -24.69 -32.27 5.97
CA GLY A 469 -25.27 -31.54 4.86
C GLY A 469 -24.56 -31.90 3.55
N ARG A 470 -24.42 -30.93 2.64
CA ARG A 470 -23.56 -31.11 1.44
C ARG A 470 -22.07 -31.29 1.82
N SER A 471 -21.67 -30.63 2.90
CA SER A 471 -20.44 -30.90 3.63
C SER A 471 -20.73 -31.69 4.90
N ARG A 472 -19.70 -32.27 5.49
CA ARG A 472 -19.78 -32.98 6.77
C ARG A 472 -18.76 -32.44 7.75
N ILE A 473 -19.12 -32.43 9.03
CA ILE A 473 -18.19 -32.12 10.11
C ILE A 473 -18.20 -33.31 11.07
N TYR A 474 -17.00 -33.83 11.35
CA TYR A 474 -16.79 -34.89 12.32
C TYR A 474 -16.07 -34.33 13.54
N ARG A 475 -16.52 -34.71 14.73
CA ARG A 475 -15.82 -34.49 15.99
C ARG A 475 -14.97 -35.72 16.29
N VAL A 476 -13.71 -35.50 16.68
CA VAL A 476 -12.80 -36.58 17.08
C VAL A 476 -13.20 -37.06 18.47
N LYS A 477 -13.55 -38.35 18.61
CA LYS A 477 -13.78 -38.96 19.92
C LYS A 477 -12.44 -39.13 20.61
N ARG A 478 -12.25 -38.49 21.75
CA ARG A 478 -11.10 -38.77 22.60
C ARG A 478 -11.49 -39.90 23.55
N CYS A 479 -10.78 -41.01 23.51
CA CYS A 479 -10.84 -41.97 24.60
C CYS A 479 -10.35 -41.24 25.86
N SER A 480 -11.25 -41.13 26.84
CA SER A 480 -10.95 -40.62 28.19
C SER A 480 -9.92 -41.50 28.90
#